data_AF-A0A147HTM6-F1
#
_entry.id   AF-A0A147HTM6-F1
#
_cell.length_a   1.000
_cell.length_b   1.000
_cell.length_c   1.000
_cell.angle_alpha   90.00
_cell.angle_beta   90.00
_cell.angle_gamma   90.00
#
_symmetry.space_group_name_H-M   'P 1'
#
loop_
_entity.id
_entity.type
_entity.pdbx_description
1 polymer ?
#
loop_
_entity_poly.entity_id
_entity_poly.type
_entity_poly.pdbx_seq_one_letter_code
_entity_poly.pdbx_strand_id
1 'polypeptide(L)' 'MSWTDERIDTLRTMWEAGQTASQIAEALGGVSRNAVIGKAHRLGLQARPSPVKANEPAAAPAAEPVVA' A
#
# COMPACT_ATOMS: atom_id res chain seq x y z
N MET A 1 -15.14 5.25 1.69
CA MET A 1 -14.59 5.38 0.32
C MET A 1 -14.47 3.99 -0.29
N SER A 2 -15.11 3.73 -1.44
CA SER A 2 -14.97 2.44 -2.14
C SER A 2 -13.75 2.43 -3.05
N TRP A 3 -13.05 1.30 -3.08
CA TRP A 3 -12.02 1.02 -4.08
C TRP A 3 -12.70 0.55 -5.36
N THR A 4 -13.11 1.49 -6.21
CA THR A 4 -13.60 1.21 -7.56
C THR A 4 -12.46 0.76 -8.46
N ASP A 5 -12.79 0.07 -9.56
CA ASP A 5 -11.80 -0.42 -10.51
C ASP A 5 -10.94 0.71 -11.09
N GLU A 6 -11.54 1.86 -11.42
CA GLU A 6 -10.82 3.05 -11.91
C GLU A 6 -9.76 3.57 -10.91
N ARG A 7 -10.08 3.54 -9.60
CA ARG A 7 -9.13 3.94 -8.56
C ARG A 7 -8.03 2.91 -8.36
N ILE A 8 -8.35 1.63 -8.53
CA ILE A 8 -7.38 0.54 -8.48
C ILE A 8 -6.41 0.65 -9.66
N ASP A 9 -6.93 0.93 -10.85
CA ASP A 9 -6.13 1.13 -12.06
C ASP A 9 -5.19 2.33 -11.92
N THR A 10 -5.72 3.47 -11.45
CA THR A 10 -4.92 4.66 -11.15
C THR A 10 -3.82 4.36 -10.12
N LEU A 11 -4.15 3.62 -9.05
CA LEU A 11 -3.17 3.20 -8.06
C LEU A 11 -2.07 2.35 -8.70
N ARG A 12 -2.41 1.34 -9.50
CA ARG A 12 -1.44 0.45 -10.17
C ARG A 12 -0.53 1.24 -11.10
N THR A 13 -1.11 2.03 -11.99
CA THR A 13 -0.38 2.84 -12.97
C THR A 13 0.61 3.78 -12.30
N MET A 14 0.18 4.51 -11.27
CA MET A 14 1.06 5.43 -10.55
C MET A 14 2.11 4.69 -9.71
N TRP A 15 1.75 3.55 -9.12
CA TRP A 15 2.66 2.72 -8.33
C TRP A 15 3.79 2.15 -9.20
N GLU A 16 3.47 1.63 -10.38
CA GLU A 16 4.43 1.14 -11.37
C GLU A 16 5.28 2.27 -11.95
N ALA A 17 4.71 3.46 -12.11
CA ALA A 17 5.45 4.69 -12.43
C ALA A 17 6.38 5.15 -11.30
N GLY A 18 6.41 4.45 -10.16
CA GLY A 18 7.28 4.74 -9.04
C GLY A 18 6.82 5.93 -8.20
N GLN A 19 5.56 6.36 -8.28
CA GLN A 19 5.01 7.40 -7.42
C GLN A 19 4.95 6.93 -5.95
N THR A 20 5.04 7.86 -5.02
CA THR A 20 4.90 7.57 -3.59
C THR A 20 3.44 7.38 -3.22
N ALA A 21 3.16 6.59 -2.18
CA ALA A 21 1.80 6.43 -1.68
C ALA A 21 1.12 7.75 -1.27
N SER A 22 1.88 8.77 -0.86
CA SER A 22 1.33 10.11 -0.57
C SER A 22 0.86 10.80 -1.84
N GLN A 23 1.67 10.79 -2.90
CA GLN A 23 1.31 11.37 -4.21
C GLN A 23 0.10 10.66 -4.83
N ILE A 24 0.06 9.34 -4.71
CA ILE A 24 -1.08 8.54 -5.18
C ILE A 24 -2.33 8.87 -4.36
N ALA A 25 -2.19 9.06 -3.04
CA ALA A 25 -3.30 9.44 -2.18
C ALA A 25 -3.86 10.84 -2.53
N GLU A 26 -2.99 11.79 -2.85
CA GLU A 26 -3.37 13.12 -3.34
C GLU A 26 -4.09 13.04 -4.69
N ALA A 27 -3.58 12.26 -5.63
CA ALA A 27 -4.18 12.08 -6.96
C ALA A 27 -5.54 11.37 -6.90
N LEU A 28 -5.68 10.37 -6.04
CA LEU A 28 -6.92 9.64 -5.85
C LEU A 28 -7.97 10.48 -5.09
N GLY A 29 -7.55 11.32 -4.13
CA GLY A 29 -8.44 12.15 -3.32
C GLY A 29 -9.33 11.36 -2.36
N GLY A 30 -9.43 11.79 -1.10
CA GLY A 30 -10.28 11.10 -0.10
C GLY A 30 -9.78 9.71 0.33
N VAL A 31 -8.50 9.41 0.08
CA VAL A 31 -7.78 8.24 0.60
C VAL A 31 -6.49 8.70 1.26
N SER A 32 -6.06 8.01 2.31
CA SER A 32 -4.80 8.30 3.00
C SER A 32 -3.63 7.53 2.40
N ARG A 33 -2.40 8.00 2.65
CA ARG A 33 -1.16 7.27 2.31
C ARG A 33 -1.23 5.81 2.77
N ASN A 34 -1.66 5.57 4.01
CA ASN A 34 -1.74 4.22 4.57
C ASN A 34 -2.81 3.36 3.89
N ALA A 35 -3.92 3.96 3.45
CA ALA A 35 -4.94 3.25 2.68
C ALA A 35 -4.39 2.79 1.31
N VAL A 36 -3.58 3.63 0.66
CA VAL A 36 -2.91 3.28 -0.60
C VAL A 36 -1.91 2.15 -0.40
N ILE A 37 -1.04 2.24 0.63
CA ILE A 37 -0.08 1.16 0.96
C ILE A 37 -0.81 -0.15 1.24
N GLY A 38 -1.85 -0.11 2.10
CA GLY A 38 -2.64 -1.28 2.43
C GLY A 38 -3.33 -1.89 1.21
N LYS A 39 -3.84 -1.06 0.28
CA LYS A 39 -4.44 -1.55 -0.96
C LYS A 39 -3.39 -2.14 -1.90
N ALA A 40 -2.24 -1.49 -2.07
CA ALA A 40 -1.14 -1.98 -2.90
C ALA A 40 -0.65 -3.36 -2.42
N HIS A 41 -0.50 -3.54 -1.10
CA HIS A 41 -0.15 -4.83 -0.50
C HIS A 41 -1.23 -5.90 -0.75
N ARG A 42 -2.51 -5.57 -0.62
CA ARG A 42 -3.62 -6.49 -0.94
C ARG A 42 -3.69 -6.86 -2.43
N LEU A 43 -3.20 -5.99 -3.31
CA LEU A 43 -3.10 -6.23 -4.74
C LEU A 43 -1.83 -7.00 -5.14
N GLY A 44 -0.94 -7.29 -4.19
CA GLY A 44 0.34 -7.97 -4.45
C GLY A 44 1.35 -7.12 -5.22
N LEU A 45 1.19 -5.79 -5.23
CA LEU A 45 2.15 -4.89 -5.88
C LEU A 45 3.47 -4.92 -5.11
N GLN A 46 4.58 -4.98 -5.87
CA GLN A 46 5.92 -5.02 -5.28
C GLN A 46 6.16 -3.82 -4.38
N ALA A 47 6.67 -4.08 -3.18
CA ALA A 47 7.05 -3.05 -2.23
C ALA A 47 8.17 -2.22 -2.85
N ARG A 48 7.93 -0.91 -2.97
CA ARG A 48 8.94 0.00 -3.51
C ARG A 48 10.14 0.03 -2.53
N PRO A 49 11.39 -0.11 -2.99
CA PRO A 49 12.55 -0.06 -2.09
C PRO A 49 12.56 1.28 -1.35
N SER A 50 12.52 1.22 -0.03
CA SER A 50 12.58 2.41 0.80
C SER A 50 13.98 3.01 0.72
N PRO A 51 14.16 4.30 0.40
CA PRO A 51 15.46 4.96 0.49
C PRO A 51 15.95 5.14 1.95
N VAL A 52 15.09 4.84 2.93
CA VAL A 52 15.46 4.80 4.35
C VAL A 52 16.13 3.45 4.60
N LYS A 53 17.43 3.49 4.90
CA LYS A 53 18.30 2.36 5.25
C LYS A 53 17.52 1.22 5.91
N ALA A 54 17.56 0.06 5.25
CA ALA A 54 17.13 -1.21 5.81
C ALA A 54 17.95 -1.51 7.07
N ASN A 55 17.38 -1.19 8.22
CA ASN A 55 17.69 -1.89 9.45
C ASN A 55 16.38 -2.14 10.17
N GLU A 56 15.59 -3.08 9.65
CA GLU A 56 14.75 -3.96 10.47
C GLU A 56 14.22 -5.09 9.58
N PRO A 57 14.37 -6.36 10.00
CA PRO A 57 13.93 -7.51 9.23
C PRO A 57 12.41 -7.56 9.16
N ALA A 58 11.90 -7.81 7.96
CA ALA A 58 10.52 -8.14 7.72
C ALA A 58 10.16 -9.51 8.36
N ALA A 59 8.97 -9.58 8.98
CA ALA A 59 8.13 -10.73 9.36
C ALA A 59 7.70 -10.60 10.84
N ALA A 60 6.43 -10.75 11.24
CA ALA A 60 5.36 -11.56 10.69
C ALA A 60 3.97 -11.01 11.10
N PRO A 61 2.89 -11.35 10.36
CA PRO A 61 1.53 -11.15 10.84
C PRO A 61 1.23 -12.22 11.90
N ALA A 62 1.00 -11.80 13.15
CA ALA A 62 0.41 -12.67 14.16
C ALA A 62 -1.12 -12.48 14.11
N ALA A 63 -1.78 -13.23 13.22
CA ALA A 63 -3.18 -13.57 13.41
C ALA A 63 -3.22 -14.93 14.14
N GLU A 64 -3.47 -14.86 15.46
CA GLU A 64 -4.41 -15.64 16.32
C GLU A 64 -4.51 -17.18 16.17
N PRO A 65 -4.80 -18.01 17.22
CA PRO A 65 -5.67 -17.79 18.39
C PRO A 65 -4.97 -18.22 19.72
N VAL A 66 -5.51 -18.17 20.95
CA VAL A 66 -6.51 -19.06 21.57
C VAL A 66 -6.85 -18.58 22.99
N VAL A 67 -8.14 -18.73 23.30
CA VAL A 67 -8.80 -18.80 24.62
C VAL A 67 -8.18 -19.84 25.58
N ALA A 68 -8.09 -19.48 26.87
CA ALA A 68 -8.42 -20.31 28.04
C ALA A 68 -8.57 -19.43 29.29
#